data_AF-A0A969VTV5-F1
#
_entry.id   AF-A0A969VTV5-F1
#
_cell.length_a   1.000
_cell.length_b   1.000
_cell.length_c   1.000
_cell.angle_alpha   90.00
_cell.angle_beta   90.00
_cell.angle_gamma   90.00
#
_symmetry.space_group_name_H-M   'P 1'
#
loop_
_entity.id
_entity.type
_entity.pdbx_description
1 polymer ?
#
loop_
_entity_poly.entity_id
_entity_poly.type
_entity_poly.pdbx_seq_one_letter_code
_entity_poly.pdbx_strand_id
1 'polypeptide(L)'
;MSKKKIFLLILFFFIFTNAYAKQLTNNVIVSIDNSIITDLDINKEINFLKFINKDQVINNPEVFKKEIINSLVDRKIKINFT
;
A
#
# COMPACT_ATOMS: atom_id res chain seq x y z
N MET A 1 35.35 -8.03 30.19
CA MET A 1 34.91 -6.66 29.84
C MET A 1 33.82 -6.24 30.83
N SER A 2 33.82 -5.01 31.36
CA SER A 2 32.80 -4.59 32.35
C SER A 2 31.39 -4.62 31.74
N LYS A 3 30.39 -5.08 32.50
CA LYS A 3 28.97 -5.14 32.07
C LYS A 3 28.48 -3.81 31.47
N LYS A 4 28.96 -2.68 32.01
CA LYS A 4 28.67 -1.33 31.49
C LYS A 4 29.15 -1.12 30.05
N LYS A 5 30.31 -1.68 29.70
CA LYS A 5 30.88 -1.57 28.34
C LYS A 5 30.10 -2.43 27.33
N ILE A 6 29.62 -3.60 27.75
CA ILE A 6 28.78 -4.47 26.91
C ILE A 6 27.42 -3.81 26.64
N PHE A 7 26.81 -3.20 27.67
CA PHE A 7 25.58 -2.43 27.51
C PHE A 7 25.77 -1.25 26.54
N LEU A 8 26.86 -0.50 26.67
CA LEU A 8 27.16 0.62 25.77
C LEU A 8 27.34 0.14 24.31
N LEU A 9 27.97 -1.02 24.11
CA LEU A 9 28.18 -1.60 22.79
C LEU A 9 26.86 -1.99 22.11
N ILE A 10 25.94 -2.60 22.87
CA ILE A 10 24.61 -2.96 22.39
C ILE A 10 23.80 -1.70 22.05
N LEU A 11 23.85 -0.68 22.91
CA LEU A 11 23.18 0.59 22.68
C LEU A 11 23.66 1.27 21.40
N PHE A 12 24.97 1.33 21.19
CA PHE A 12 25.53 1.87 19.95
C PHE A 12 25.13 1.07 18.71
N PHE A 13 25.06 -0.26 18.82
CA PHE A 13 24.59 -1.10 17.72
C PHE A 13 23.17 -0.73 17.28
N PHE A 14 22.24 -0.45 18.22
CA PHE A 14 20.88 -0.02 17.89
C PHE A 14 20.77 1.41 17.34
N ILE A 15 21.67 2.31 17.72
CA ILE A 15 21.65 3.71 17.24
C ILE A 15 22.25 3.81 15.83
N PHE A 16 23.27 3.01 15.52
CA PHE A 16 23.96 3.06 14.23
C PHE A 16 23.32 2.20 13.14
N THR A 17 22.30 1.39 13.47
CA THR A 17 21.46 0.77 12.44
C THR A 17 20.57 1.86 11.84
N ASN A 18 20.94 2.34 10.65
CA ASN A 18 20.07 3.17 9.82
C ASN A 18 18.83 2.35 9.45
N ALA A 19 17.74 2.53 10.21
CA ALA A 19 16.43 2.06 9.80
C ALA A 19 15.96 3.00 8.68
N TYR A 20 16.16 2.60 7.42
CA TYR A 20 15.45 3.18 6.30
C TYR A 20 13.97 2.83 6.45
N ALA A 21 13.24 3.62 7.23
CA ALA A 21 11.80 3.50 7.29
C ALA A 21 11.25 3.89 5.92
N LYS A 22 10.65 2.92 5.22
CA LYS A 22 9.97 3.18 3.96
C LYS A 22 8.84 4.17 4.24
N GLN A 23 8.92 5.37 3.66
CA GLN A 23 7.92 6.40 3.85
C GLN A 23 6.55 5.84 3.43
N LEU A 24 5.59 5.86 4.36
CA LEU A 24 4.21 5.48 4.07
C LEU A 24 3.54 6.61 3.30
N THR A 25 3.74 6.61 1.98
CA THR A 25 3.03 7.53 1.06
C THR A 25 1.72 6.89 0.65
N ASN A 26 0.61 7.61 0.81
CA ASN A 26 -0.70 7.21 0.30
C ASN A 26 -1.24 8.33 -0.59
N ASN A 27 -0.94 8.27 -1.89
CA ASN A 27 -1.33 9.34 -2.79
C ASN A 27 -2.79 9.19 -3.21
N VAL A 28 -3.41 10.31 -3.55
CA VAL A 28 -4.72 10.33 -4.19
C VAL A 28 -4.52 9.98 -5.67
N ILE A 29 -5.26 8.98 -6.14
CA ILE A 29 -5.16 8.47 -7.51
C ILE A 29 -6.31 8.99 -8.36
N VAL A 30 -7.53 9.00 -7.81
CA VAL A 30 -8.71 9.57 -8.47
C VAL A 30 -9.58 10.25 -7.41
N SER A 31 -10.15 11.40 -7.76
CA SER A 31 -11.22 12.05 -7.00
C SER A 31 -12.52 11.98 -7.79
N ILE A 32 -13.60 11.56 -7.13
CA ILE A 32 -14.94 11.41 -7.70
C ILE A 32 -15.90 12.13 -6.76
N ASP A 33 -16.42 13.29 -7.18
CA ASP A 33 -17.24 14.18 -6.35
C ASP A 33 -16.60 14.43 -4.97
N ASN A 34 -17.23 13.95 -3.90
CA ASN A 34 -16.79 14.07 -2.50
C ASN A 34 -15.99 12.84 -2.00
N SER A 35 -15.68 11.87 -2.85
CA SER A 35 -14.91 10.67 -2.49
C SER A 35 -13.57 10.61 -3.22
N ILE A 36 -12.57 10.02 -2.56
CA ILE A 36 -11.24 9.81 -3.11
C ILE A 36 -10.93 8.32 -3.18
N ILE A 37 -10.15 7.94 -4.19
CA ILE A 37 -9.51 6.63 -4.32
C ILE A 37 -8.01 6.85 -4.13
N THR A 38 -7.42 6.11 -3.20
CA THR A 38 -6.00 6.25 -2.84
C THR A 38 -5.18 5.04 -3.27
N ASP A 39 -3.85 5.16 -3.23
CA ASP A 39 -2.92 4.04 -3.45
C ASP A 39 -3.25 2.83 -2.55
N LEU A 40 -3.67 3.08 -1.32
CA LEU A 40 -4.07 2.04 -0.37
C LEU A 40 -5.31 1.27 -0.85
N ASP A 41 -6.31 1.96 -1.39
CA ASP A 41 -7.56 1.33 -1.84
C ASP A 41 -7.30 0.43 -3.05
N ILE A 42 -6.47 0.90 -3.98
CA ILE A 42 -6.05 0.11 -5.14
C ILE A 42 -5.26 -1.12 -4.69
N ASN A 43 -4.31 -0.97 -3.78
CA ASN A 43 -3.51 -2.10 -3.28
C ASN A 43 -4.35 -3.15 -2.55
N LYS A 44 -5.37 -2.73 -1.78
CA LYS A 44 -6.32 -3.66 -1.16
C LYS A 44 -7.11 -4.44 -2.20
N GLU A 45 -7.63 -3.76 -3.23
CA GLU A 45 -8.37 -4.43 -4.31
C GLU A 45 -7.47 -5.41 -5.08
N ILE A 46 -6.24 -5.00 -5.43
CA ILE A 46 -5.24 -5.87 -6.07
C ILE A 46 -5.00 -7.11 -5.21
N ASN A 47 -4.81 -6.95 -3.90
CA ASN A 47 -4.55 -8.08 -3.02
C ASN A 47 -5.76 -9.01 -2.89
N PHE A 48 -6.98 -8.44 -2.84
CA PHE A 48 -8.21 -9.22 -2.87
C PHE A 48 -8.34 -10.03 -4.18
N LEU A 49 -8.12 -9.39 -5.32
CA LEU A 49 -8.20 -10.08 -6.61
C LEU A 49 -7.07 -11.11 -6.79
N LYS A 50 -5.86 -10.85 -6.30
CA LYS A 50 -4.77 -11.85 -6.25
C LYS A 50 -5.14 -13.06 -5.40
N PHE A 51 -5.88 -12.84 -4.31
CA PHE A 51 -6.35 -13.91 -3.45
C PHE A 51 -7.41 -14.78 -4.13
N ILE A 52 -8.30 -14.17 -4.91
CA ILE A 52 -9.39 -14.88 -5.61
C ILE A 52 -8.93 -15.49 -6.95
N ASN A 53 -8.15 -14.77 -7.75
CA ASN A 53 -7.71 -15.14 -9.10
C ASN A 53 -6.20 -14.92 -9.26
N LYS A 54 -5.42 -15.94 -8.90
CA LYS A 54 -3.95 -15.89 -8.91
C LYS A 54 -3.34 -15.66 -10.31
N ASP A 55 -4.03 -16.10 -11.37
CA ASP A 55 -3.47 -16.18 -12.73
C ASP A 55 -3.71 -14.93 -13.58
N GLN A 56 -4.75 -14.13 -13.30
CA GLN A 56 -5.11 -12.96 -14.13
C GLN A 56 -4.16 -11.77 -13.94
N VAL A 57 -3.50 -11.68 -12.78
CA VAL A 57 -2.65 -10.52 -12.40
C VAL A 57 -1.30 -10.52 -13.12
N ILE A 58 -0.87 -11.68 -13.64
CA ILE A 58 0.47 -11.88 -14.21
C ILE A 58 0.53 -11.45 -15.68
N ASN A 59 -0.60 -11.51 -16.40
CA ASN A 59 -0.60 -11.41 -17.86
C ASN A 59 -0.54 -9.97 -18.40
N ASN A 60 -1.04 -8.97 -17.65
CA ASN A 60 -0.90 -7.55 -18.02
C ASN A 60 -1.17 -6.60 -16.82
N PRO A 61 -0.13 -6.18 -16.07
CA PRO A 61 -0.30 -5.43 -14.83
C PRO A 61 -0.88 -4.02 -15.03
N GLU A 62 -0.62 -3.37 -16.17
CA GLU A 62 -1.10 -2.02 -16.46
C GLU A 62 -2.60 -1.99 -16.78
N VAL A 63 -3.05 -2.90 -17.65
CA VAL A 63 -4.46 -3.05 -18.00
C VAL A 63 -5.26 -3.46 -16.76
N PHE A 64 -4.73 -4.37 -15.96
CA PHE A 64 -5.34 -4.80 -14.71
C PHE A 64 -5.51 -3.66 -13.71
N LYS A 65 -4.49 -2.79 -13.56
CA LYS A 65 -4.58 -1.61 -12.69
C LYS A 65 -5.68 -0.65 -13.17
N LYS A 66 -5.83 -0.47 -14.49
CA LYS A 66 -6.88 0.38 -15.07
C LYS A 66 -8.29 -0.19 -14.82
N GLU A 67 -8.47 -1.50 -15.00
CA GLU A 67 -9.74 -2.17 -14.72
C GLU A 67 -10.15 -2.06 -13.26
N ILE A 68 -9.19 -2.20 -12.33
CA ILE A 68 -9.42 -2.00 -10.89
C ILE A 68 -9.88 -0.58 -10.57
N ILE A 69 -9.21 0.43 -11.14
CA ILE A 69 -9.59 1.82 -10.93
C ILE A 69 -11.01 2.06 -11.45
N ASN A 70 -11.34 1.57 -12.64
CA ASN A 70 -12.68 1.70 -13.21
C ASN A 70 -13.74 1.03 -12.33
N SER A 71 -13.49 -0.20 -11.85
CA SER A 71 -14.40 -0.90 -10.94
C SER A 71 -14.61 -0.14 -9.63
N LEU A 72 -13.52 0.42 -9.05
CA LEU A 72 -13.61 1.25 -7.85
C LEU A 72 -14.42 2.53 -8.11
N VAL A 73 -14.22 3.17 -9.26
CA VAL A 73 -14.97 4.36 -9.70
C VAL A 73 -16.45 4.04 -9.82
N ASP A 74 -16.82 2.99 -10.54
CA ASP A 74 -18.21 2.57 -10.76
C ASP A 74 -18.94 2.31 -9.44
N ARG A 75 -18.27 1.66 -8.47
CA ARG A 75 -18.84 1.44 -7.13
C ARG A 75 -19.05 2.73 -6.36
N LYS A 76 -18.11 3.67 -6.45
CA LYS A 76 -18.20 4.97 -5.76
C LYS A 76 -19.32 5.83 -6.34
N ILE A 77 -19.45 5.84 -7.67
CA ILE A 77 -20.53 6.52 -8.38
C ILE A 77 -21.88 5.93 -7.95
N LYS A 78 -22.05 4.60 -8.00
CA LYS A 78 -23.32 3.93 -7.63
C LYS A 78 -23.80 4.27 -6.22
N ILE A 79 -22.88 4.43 -5.26
CA ILE A 79 -23.22 4.78 -3.87
C ILE A 79 -23.73 6.22 -3.76
N ASN A 80 -23.22 7.16 -4.57
CA ASN A 80 -23.62 8.58 -4.52
C ASN A 80 -25.02 8.86 -5.09
N PHE A 81 -25.61 7.94 -5.86
CA PHE A 81 -26.94 8.09 -6.47
C PHE A 81 -28.09 7.47 -5.64
N THR A 82 -27.82 7.05 -4.40
CA THR A 82 -28.82 6.44 -3.50
C THR A 82 -29.05 7.34 -2.30
#